data_AF-A0A1H8A5U5-F1
#
_entry.id   AF-A0A1H8A5U5-F1
#
_cell.length_a   1.000
_cell.length_b   1.000
_cell.length_c   1.000
_cell.angle_alpha   90.00
_cell.angle_beta   90.00
_cell.angle_gamma   90.00
#
_symmetry.space_group_name_H-M   'P 1'
#
loop_
_entity.id
_entity.type
_entity.pdbx_description
1 polymer ?
#
loop_
_entity_poly.entity_id
_entity_poly.type
_entity_poly.pdbx_seq_one_letter_code
_entity_poly.pdbx_strand_id
1 'polypeptide(L)'
;MPRELVIISRRPVDLADHLVAAVEIDPNLGLRTVWNGGGTQVCAVDGTALLTVLRTKGFDVADDVERLLGASLAADQVFWTELYAPRGPAGAVGTTIAQALAATVGGTLFQRSDP
;
A
#
# COMPACT_ATOMS: atom_id res chain seq x y z
N MET A 1 11.57 -11.79 -6.18
CA MET A 1 10.16 -11.41 -5.97
C MET A 1 10.06 -10.54 -4.72
N PRO A 2 9.78 -9.24 -4.94
CA PRO A 2 9.33 -8.30 -3.91
C PRO A 2 8.16 -8.90 -3.13
N ARG A 3 7.88 -8.39 -1.93
CA ARG A 3 6.63 -8.71 -1.24
C ARG A 3 5.50 -7.97 -1.93
N GLU A 4 4.53 -8.72 -2.42
CA GLU A 4 3.31 -8.18 -3.01
C GLU A 4 2.26 -8.01 -1.92
N LEU A 5 1.80 -6.78 -1.76
CA LEU A 5 0.87 -6.39 -0.71
C LEU A 5 -0.35 -5.73 -1.33
N VAL A 6 -1.48 -5.81 -0.64
CA VAL A 6 -2.73 -5.17 -1.02
C VAL A 6 -3.35 -4.50 0.19
N ILE A 7 -3.73 -3.25 0.05
CA ILE A 7 -4.63 -2.58 1.01
C ILE A 7 -6.03 -2.59 0.45
N ILE A 8 -6.97 -3.10 1.23
CA ILE A 8 -8.41 -2.93 1.01
C ILE A 8 -8.93 -1.87 1.98
N SER A 9 -9.63 -0.88 1.44
CA SER A 9 -10.12 0.26 2.21
C SER A 9 -11.45 0.77 1.65
N ARG A 10 -12.16 1.61 2.42
CA ARG A 10 -13.46 2.20 2.02
C ARG A 10 -13.35 3.47 1.18
N ARG A 11 -12.14 4.01 1.03
CA ARG A 11 -11.84 5.22 0.26
C ARG A 11 -10.50 5.05 -0.46
N PRO A 12 -10.23 5.79 -1.55
CA PRO A 12 -8.93 5.71 -2.19
C PRO A 12 -7.81 6.21 -1.26
N VAL A 13 -6.60 5.69 -1.48
CA VAL A 13 -5.38 6.22 -0.85
C VAL A 13 -4.94 7.45 -1.64
N ASP A 14 -4.79 8.58 -0.96
CA ASP A 14 -4.30 9.83 -1.56
C ASP A 14 -2.86 10.15 -1.14
N LEU A 15 -2.26 11.19 -1.72
CA LEU A 15 -0.88 11.57 -1.41
C LEU A 15 -0.68 12.00 0.06
N ALA A 16 -1.69 12.58 0.71
CA ALA A 16 -1.60 12.99 2.10
C ALA A 16 -1.52 11.78 3.03
N ASP A 17 -2.24 10.70 2.72
CA ASP A 17 -2.15 9.44 3.46
C ASP A 17 -0.73 8.86 3.43
N HIS A 18 -0.05 8.94 2.27
CA HIS A 18 1.35 8.48 2.15
C HIS A 18 2.28 9.28 3.07
N LEU A 19 2.06 10.60 3.14
CA LEU A 19 2.88 11.49 3.97
C LEU A 19 2.66 11.20 5.46
N VAL A 20 1.39 11.07 5.89
CA VAL A 20 1.05 10.75 7.27
C VAL A 20 1.68 9.43 7.70
N ALA A 21 1.53 8.38 6.89
CA ALA A 21 2.11 7.06 7.17
C ALA A 21 3.65 7.09 7.19
N ALA A 22 4.29 7.83 6.28
CA ALA A 22 5.74 7.95 6.26
C ALA A 22 6.28 8.67 7.51
N VAL A 23 5.66 9.79 7.89
CA VAL A 23 6.06 10.60 9.06
C VAL A 23 5.87 9.84 10.38
N GLU A 24 4.86 8.99 10.48
CA GLU A 24 4.66 8.12 11.65
C GLU A 24 5.84 7.16 11.87
N ILE A 25 6.48 6.71 10.78
CA ILE A 25 7.61 5.78 10.85
C ILE A 25 8.94 6.51 11.03
N ASP A 26 9.22 7.50 10.17
CA ASP A 26 10.41 8.35 10.28
C ASP A 26 10.16 9.64 9.47
N PRO A 27 10.23 10.83 10.12
CA PRO A 27 9.98 12.11 9.45
C PRO A 27 10.99 12.46 8.35
N ASN A 28 12.11 11.73 8.23
CA ASN A 28 13.10 11.92 7.18
C ASN A 28 12.82 11.10 5.91
N LEU A 29 11.77 10.28 5.89
CA LEU A 29 11.38 9.53 4.69
C LEU A 29 10.84 10.48 3.62
N GLY A 30 11.34 10.30 2.40
CA GLY A 30 10.92 11.05 1.23
C GLY A 30 9.79 10.35 0.47
N LEU A 31 8.99 11.13 -0.24
CA LEU A 31 8.03 10.65 -1.23
C LEU A 31 8.48 11.04 -2.63
N ARG A 32 8.35 10.13 -3.60
CA ARG A 32 8.52 10.45 -5.01
C ARG A 32 7.44 9.82 -5.87
N THR A 33 6.94 10.57 -6.84
CA THR A 33 6.03 10.05 -7.85
C THR A 33 6.81 9.33 -8.94
N VAL A 34 6.29 8.19 -9.38
CA VAL A 34 6.86 7.38 -10.46
C VAL A 34 5.85 7.17 -11.57
N TRP A 35 6.36 6.83 -12.76
CA TRP A 35 5.56 6.51 -13.96
C TRP A 35 4.47 7.55 -14.28
N ASN A 36 4.83 8.84 -14.25
CA ASN A 36 3.92 9.95 -14.54
C ASN A 36 2.61 9.92 -13.71
N GLY A 37 2.72 9.63 -12.41
CA GLY A 37 1.56 9.48 -11.52
C GLY A 37 0.96 8.07 -11.51
N GLY A 38 1.69 7.07 -12.02
CA GLY A 38 1.30 5.66 -11.94
C GLY A 38 1.47 5.07 -10.53
N GLY A 39 2.32 5.68 -9.71
CA GLY A 39 2.50 5.29 -8.30
C GLY A 39 3.34 6.28 -7.51
N THR A 40 3.46 6.01 -6.22
CA THR A 40 4.25 6.77 -5.25
C THR A 40 5.24 5.82 -4.59
N GLN A 41 6.50 6.25 -4.43
CA GLN A 41 7.50 5.52 -3.68
C GLN A 41 7.83 6.26 -2.40
N VAL A 42 7.90 5.51 -1.30
CA VAL A 42 8.48 5.96 -0.03
C VAL A 42 9.96 5.59 -0.05
N CYS A 43 10.83 6.56 0.24
CA CYS A 43 12.27 6.41 0.09
C CYS A 43 13.01 6.82 1.37
N ALA A 44 14.10 6.11 1.66
CA ALA A 44 15.08 6.54 2.66
C ALA A 44 15.86 7.77 2.18
N VAL A 45 16.60 8.40 3.09
CA VAL A 45 17.42 9.60 2.84
C VAL A 45 18.47 9.37 1.74
N ASP A 46 18.98 8.14 1.61
CA ASP A 46 19.94 7.76 0.57
C ASP A 46 19.30 7.48 -0.81
N GLY A 47 17.98 7.64 -0.92
CA GLY A 47 17.21 7.39 -2.16
C GLY A 47 16.73 5.95 -2.34
N THR A 48 17.06 5.03 -1.41
CA THR A 48 16.60 3.64 -1.43
C THR A 48 15.07 3.59 -1.35
N ALA A 49 14.43 2.93 -2.31
CA ALA A 49 12.98 2.72 -2.27
C ALA A 49 12.63 1.65 -1.23
N LEU A 50 11.78 2.02 -0.26
CA LEU A 50 11.33 1.15 0.83
C LEU A 50 9.97 0.53 0.53
N LEU A 51 9.08 1.29 -0.13
CA LEU A 51 7.75 0.85 -0.52
C LEU A 51 7.35 1.54 -1.80
N THR A 52 6.75 0.81 -2.74
CA THR A 52 6.07 1.37 -3.91
C THR A 52 4.58 1.14 -3.76
N VAL A 53 3.77 2.18 -3.92
CA VAL A 53 2.32 2.15 -3.87
C VAL A 53 1.80 2.49 -5.26
N LEU A 54 1.01 1.60 -5.85
CA LEU A 54 0.36 1.83 -7.14
C LEU A 54 -0.96 2.57 -6.95
N ARG A 55 -1.49 3.10 -8.05
CA ARG A 55 -2.77 3.80 -8.06
C ARG A 55 -3.88 2.91 -7.51
N THR A 56 -4.71 3.46 -6.63
CA THR A 56 -5.88 2.79 -6.11
C THR A 56 -6.94 2.57 -7.20
N LYS A 57 -7.57 1.39 -7.18
CA LYS A 57 -8.69 1.01 -8.05
C LYS A 57 -9.94 0.78 -7.21
N GLY A 58 -11.04 1.43 -7.57
CA GLY A 58 -12.36 1.20 -6.96
C GLY A 58 -13.06 -0.01 -7.57
N PHE A 59 -13.82 -0.72 -6.74
CA PHE A 59 -14.69 -1.81 -7.12
C PHE A 59 -16.08 -1.58 -6.52
N ASP A 60 -17.11 -1.64 -7.38
CA ASP A 60 -18.50 -1.38 -7.00
C ASP A 60 -19.16 -2.57 -6.28
N VAL A 61 -18.52 -3.75 -6.32
CA VAL A 61 -18.99 -4.98 -5.68
C VAL A 61 -17.81 -5.67 -4.98
N ALA A 62 -17.93 -5.92 -3.68
CA ALA A 62 -16.85 -6.53 -2.89
C ALA A 62 -16.59 -8.00 -3.22
N ASP A 63 -17.58 -8.77 -3.68
CA ASP A 63 -17.45 -10.20 -4.04
C ASP A 63 -16.29 -10.45 -5.03
N ASP A 64 -16.05 -9.52 -5.96
CA ASP A 64 -14.94 -9.62 -6.91
C ASP A 64 -13.58 -9.56 -6.20
N VAL A 65 -13.47 -8.73 -5.16
CA VAL A 65 -12.28 -8.59 -4.33
C VAL A 65 -12.14 -9.76 -3.36
N GLU A 66 -13.25 -10.23 -2.76
CA GLU A 66 -13.24 -11.40 -1.89
C GLU A 66 -12.70 -12.63 -2.62
N ARG A 67 -13.14 -12.85 -3.87
CA ARG A 67 -12.64 -13.94 -4.73
C ARG A 67 -11.14 -13.84 -5.01
N LEU A 68 -10.62 -12.62 -5.20
CA LEU A 68 -9.20 -12.38 -5.47
C LEU A 68 -8.32 -12.55 -4.23
N LEU A 69 -8.83 -12.22 -3.05
CA LEU A 69 -8.10 -12.31 -1.78
C LEU A 69 -8.28 -13.64 -1.05
N GLY A 70 -9.37 -14.36 -1.32
CA GLY A 70 -9.80 -15.48 -0.49
C GLY A 70 -10.24 -15.08 0.91
N ALA A 71 -10.72 -13.84 1.11
CA ALA A 71 -11.14 -13.28 2.40
C ALA A 71 -12.46 -12.53 2.26
N SER A 72 -13.33 -12.64 3.28
CA SER A 72 -14.63 -11.94 3.25
C SER A 72 -14.51 -10.48 3.69
N LEU A 73 -15.28 -9.61 3.04
CA LEU A 73 -15.33 -8.17 3.21
C LEU A 73 -16.76 -7.73 3.54
N ALA A 74 -16.89 -6.82 4.51
CA ALA A 74 -18.20 -6.37 5.01
C ALA A 74 -18.74 -5.11 4.32
N ALA A 75 -18.15 -4.67 3.21
CA ALA A 75 -18.51 -3.41 2.53
C ALA A 75 -19.10 -3.69 1.15
N ASP A 76 -20.00 -2.84 0.69
CA ASP A 76 -20.57 -2.86 -0.66
C ASP A 76 -19.59 -2.31 -1.70
N GLN A 77 -18.85 -1.26 -1.35
CA GLN A 77 -17.80 -0.67 -2.17
C GLN A 77 -16.43 -0.76 -1.48
N VAL A 78 -15.40 -1.13 -2.25
CA VAL A 78 -14.02 -1.22 -1.75
C VAL A 78 -13.01 -0.67 -2.74
N PHE A 79 -11.89 -0.24 -2.19
CA PHE A 79 -10.75 0.30 -2.92
C PHE A 79 -9.54 -0.61 -2.71
N TRP A 80 -9.00 -1.09 -3.83
CA TRP A 80 -7.84 -1.95 -3.91
C TRP A 80 -6.59 -1.13 -4.24
N THR A 81 -5.58 -1.19 -3.38
CA THR A 81 -4.29 -0.54 -3.61
C THR A 81 -3.18 -1.57 -3.55
N GLU A 82 -2.42 -1.72 -4.64
CA GLU A 82 -1.28 -2.64 -4.70
C GLU A 82 -0.02 -1.95 -4.20
N LEU A 83 0.79 -2.69 -3.45
CA LEU A 83 2.06 -2.22 -2.93
C LEU A 83 3.15 -3.28 -3.10
N TYR A 84 4.37 -2.81 -3.29
CA TYR A 84 5.55 -3.64 -3.45
C TYR A 84 6.64 -3.18 -2.50
N ALA A 85 7.04 -4.08 -1.60
CA ALA A 85 8.21 -3.89 -0.75
C ALA A 85 9.39 -4.73 -1.28
N PRO A 86 10.62 -4.20 -1.32
CA PRO A 86 11.78 -4.94 -1.80
C PRO A 86 12.09 -6.15 -0.90
N ARG A 87 13.06 -6.98 -1.30
CA ARG A 87 13.57 -8.05 -0.42
C ARG A 87 14.54 -7.49 0.62
N GLY A 88 14.75 -8.25 1.69
CA GLY A 88 15.74 -7.95 2.72
C GLY A 88 15.28 -6.86 3.70
N PRO A 89 16.22 -6.21 4.41
CA PRO A 89 15.92 -5.28 5.50
C PRO A 89 15.05 -4.09 5.07
N ALA A 90 15.29 -3.51 3.90
CA ALA A 90 14.46 -2.44 3.35
C ALA A 90 12.99 -2.87 3.17
N GLY A 91 12.76 -4.14 2.83
CA GLY A 91 11.44 -4.74 2.70
C GLY A 91 10.68 -4.88 4.02
N ALA A 92 11.40 -5.13 5.12
CA ALA A 92 10.80 -5.16 6.44
C ALA A 92 10.27 -3.76 6.83
N VAL A 93 11.09 -2.72 6.61
CA VAL A 93 10.65 -1.32 6.80
C VAL A 93 9.47 -0.98 5.88
N GLY A 94 9.54 -1.39 4.61
CA GLY A 94 8.43 -1.24 3.67
C GLY A 94 7.12 -1.88 4.13
N THR A 95 7.20 -3.04 4.78
CA THR A 95 6.03 -3.73 5.35
C THR A 95 5.44 -2.93 6.51
N THR A 96 6.28 -2.36 7.38
CA THR A 96 5.83 -1.48 8.47
C THR A 96 5.16 -0.22 7.94
N ILE A 97 5.74 0.42 6.91
CA ILE A 97 5.13 1.58 6.25
C ILE A 97 3.78 1.21 5.62
N ALA A 98 3.67 0.04 4.99
CA ALA A 98 2.41 -0.44 4.42
C ALA A 98 1.32 -0.67 5.49
N GLN A 99 1.71 -1.14 6.69
CA GLN A 99 0.79 -1.29 7.82
C GLN A 99 0.30 0.07 8.33
N ALA A 100 1.20 1.05 8.48
CA ALA A 100 0.84 2.42 8.87
C ALA A 100 -0.08 3.07 7.83
N LEU A 101 0.17 2.86 6.54
CA LEU A 101 -0.68 3.35 5.46
C LEU A 101 -2.07 2.72 5.50
N ALA A 102 -2.16 1.41 5.73
CA ALA A 102 -3.44 0.72 5.89
C ALA A 102 -4.22 1.30 7.08
N ALA A 103 -3.56 1.53 8.22
CA ALA A 103 -4.18 2.12 9.40
C ALA A 103 -4.69 3.56 9.12
N THR A 104 -3.90 4.38 8.42
CA THR A 104 -4.24 5.76 8.05
C THR A 104 -5.54 5.85 7.24
N VAL A 105 -5.77 4.88 6.35
CA VAL A 105 -6.99 4.83 5.53
C VAL A 105 -8.12 3.99 6.13
N GLY A 106 -7.94 3.49 7.36
CA GLY A 106 -8.88 2.57 8.00
C GLY A 106 -9.08 1.28 7.21
N GLY A 107 -8.05 0.82 6.51
CA GLY A 107 -8.03 -0.36 5.67
C GLY A 107 -7.34 -1.56 6.30
N THR A 108 -7.36 -2.67 5.57
CA THR A 108 -6.71 -3.93 5.95
C THR A 108 -5.62 -4.27 4.96
N LEU A 109 -4.43 -4.60 5.47
CA LEU A 109 -3.29 -5.04 4.67
C LEU A 109 -3.31 -6.57 4.51
N PHE A 110 -3.22 -7.02 3.27
CA PHE A 110 -3.06 -8.41 2.89
C PHE A 110 -1.70 -8.60 2.21
N GLN A 111 -1.04 -9.72 2.47
CA GLN A 111 0.10 -10.15 1.68
C GLN A 111 -0.40 -11.17 0.65
N ARG A 112 -0.07 -10.95 -0.62
CA ARG A 112 -0.33 -11.92 -1.67
C ARG A 112 0.84 -12.91 -1.70
N SER A 113 0.54 -14.17 -1.44
CA SER A 113 1.44 -15.27 -1.78
C SER A 113 1.26 -15.55 -3.26
N ASP A 114 2.36 -15.71 -4.00
CA ASP A 114 2.27 -16.37 -5.32
C ASP A 114 1.66 -17.77 -5.11
N PRO A 115 0.74 -18.21 -5.99
CA PRO A 115 0.17 -19.56 -5.94
C PRO A 115 1.22 -20.65 -6.14
#